data_AF-A0A9E4V411-F1
#
_entry.id   AF-A0A9E4V411-F1
#
_cell.length_a   1.000
_cell.length_b   1.000
_cell.length_c   1.000
_cell.angle_alpha   90.00
_cell.angle_beta   90.00
_cell.angle_gamma   90.00
#
_symmetry.space_group_name_H-M   'P 1'
#
loop_
_entity.id
_entity.type
_entity.pdbx_description
1 polymer ?
#
loop_
_entity_poly.entity_id
_entity_poly.type
_entity_poly.pdbx_seq_one_letter_code
_entity_poly.pdbx_strand_id
1 'polypeptide(L)' 'AKTLLDGNGLAQSKAPGYGVRLTFISQEDPTKISTLVTWDSNEIYDAWRASPERAKAMDGANELWSKPAESERFQMAD' A
#
# COMPACT_ATOMS: atom_id res chain seq x y z
N ALA A 1 0.65 -7.07 11.19
CA ALA A 1 0.11 -6.17 10.14
C ALA A 1 1.03 -4.98 9.84
N LYS A 2 1.21 -4.04 10.78
CA LYS A 2 1.94 -2.78 10.51
C LYS A 2 3.36 -2.98 9.98
N THR A 3 4.18 -3.82 10.60
CA THR A 3 5.57 -4.06 10.15
C THR A 3 5.66 -4.56 8.71
N LEU A 4 4.72 -5.44 8.30
CA LEU A 4 4.65 -5.92 6.91
C LEU A 4 4.30 -4.76 5.96
N LEU A 5 3.34 -3.93 6.34
CA LEU A 5 2.96 -2.76 5.56
C LEU A 5 4.09 -1.70 5.48
N ASP A 6 4.90 -1.55 6.53
CA ASP A 6 6.09 -0.71 6.51
C ASP A 6 7.14 -1.26 5.51
N GLY A 7 7.33 -2.59 5.49
CA GLY A 7 8.17 -3.27 4.51
C GLY A 7 7.68 -3.09 3.06
N ASN A 8 6.37 -3.22 2.82
CA ASN A 8 5.77 -2.92 1.52
C ASN A 8 5.95 -1.43 1.16
N GLY A 9 5.83 -0.51 2.12
CA GLY A 9 6.10 0.91 1.90
C GLY A 9 7.54 1.20 1.47
N LEU A 10 8.52 0.52 2.07
CA LEU A 10 9.93 0.63 1.67
C LEU A 10 10.19 0.03 0.29
N ALA A 11 9.46 -1.02 -0.09
CA ALA A 11 9.56 -1.60 -1.43
C ALA A 11 8.94 -0.66 -2.48
N GLN A 12 7.77 -0.09 -2.18
CA GLN A 12 7.11 0.95 -2.98
C GLN A 12 8.00 2.16 -3.21
N SER A 13 8.71 2.62 -2.17
CA SER A 13 9.57 3.81 -2.27
C SER A 13 10.77 3.65 -3.20
N LYS A 14 11.01 2.45 -3.72
CA LYS A 14 12.05 2.16 -4.71
C LYS A 14 11.50 1.98 -6.12
N ALA A 15 10.18 1.93 -6.28
CA ALA A 15 9.53 1.81 -7.57
C ALA A 15 9.57 3.16 -8.32
N PRO A 16 9.78 3.15 -9.66
CA PRO A 16 9.64 4.35 -10.47
C PRO A 16 8.26 4.99 -10.27
N GLY A 17 8.20 6.33 -10.30
CA GLY A 17 6.96 7.10 -10.18
C GLY A 17 6.19 6.95 -8.87
N TYR A 18 6.81 6.38 -7.83
CA TYR A 18 6.32 6.49 -6.46
C TYR A 18 6.48 7.93 -5.96
N GLY A 19 5.42 8.49 -5.38
CA GLY A 19 5.47 9.80 -4.73
C GLY A 19 5.68 9.67 -3.21
N VAL A 20 4.58 9.45 -2.48
CA VAL A 20 4.58 9.33 -1.02
C VAL A 20 3.62 8.25 -0.56
N ARG A 21 3.89 7.69 0.62
CA ARG A 21 2.99 6.83 1.37
C ARG A 21 2.76 7.39 2.77
N LEU A 22 1.50 7.64 3.09
CA LEU A 22 1.04 7.97 4.42
C LEU A 22 0.35 6.75 5.03
N THR A 23 0.64 6.46 6.31
CA THR A 23 -0.01 5.38 7.06
C THR A 23 -0.84 5.98 8.17
N PHE A 24 -2.10 5.58 8.23
CA PHE A 24 -3.05 6.00 9.24
C PHE A 24 -3.47 4.77 10.05
N ILE A 25 -3.55 4.93 11.36
CA ILE A 25 -4.16 3.95 12.25
C ILE A 25 -5.42 4.61 12.78
N SER A 26 -6.55 3.91 12.73
CA SER A 26 -7.80 4.47 13.25
C SER A 26 -7.67 4.77 14.74
N GLN A 27 -8.22 5.91 15.15
CA GLN A 27 -8.29 6.29 16.56
C GLN A 27 -9.29 5.44 17.34
N GLU A 28 -10.32 4.91 16.66
CA GLU A 28 -11.39 4.12 17.28
C GLU A 28 -11.07 2.62 17.29
N ASP A 29 -10.26 2.15 16.34
CA ASP A 29 -9.92 0.75 16.19
C ASP A 29 -8.46 0.59 15.73
N PRO A 30 -7.50 0.31 16.64
CA PRO A 30 -6.09 0.21 16.29
C PRO A 30 -5.75 -0.99 15.39
N THR A 31 -6.70 -1.89 15.14
CA THR A 31 -6.54 -2.99 14.18
C THR A 31 -6.78 -2.54 12.73
N LYS A 32 -7.42 -1.37 12.53
CA LYS A 32 -7.65 -0.78 11.21
C LYS A 32 -6.49 0.12 10.81
N ILE A 33 -5.82 -0.27 9.74
CA ILE A 33 -4.72 0.48 9.13
C ILE A 33 -5.14 0.89 7.73
N SER A 34 -5.00 2.18 7.41
CA SER A 34 -5.24 2.72 6.07
C SER A 34 -3.96 3.32 5.52
N THR A 35 -3.80 3.27 4.20
CA THR A 35 -2.62 3.83 3.53
C THR A 35 -3.06 4.66 2.34
N LEU A 36 -2.55 5.88 2.24
CA LEU A 36 -2.65 6.69 1.04
C LEU A 36 -1.29 6.62 0.34
N VAL A 37 -1.27 6.24 -0.94
CA VAL A 37 -0.04 6.18 -1.74
C VAL A 37 -0.27 6.96 -3.03
N THR A 38 0.63 7.89 -3.34
CA THR A 38 0.59 8.63 -4.60
C THR A 38 1.54 8.01 -5.61
N TRP A 39 1.12 8.05 -6.86
CA TRP A 39 1.85 7.56 -8.01
C TRP A 39 1.72 8.57 -9.14
N ASP A 40 2.77 8.69 -9.97
CA ASP A 40 2.76 9.59 -11.12
C ASP A 40 1.72 9.19 -12.17
N SER A 41 1.38 7.89 -12.27
CA SER A 41 0.33 7.40 -13.16
C SER A 41 -0.29 6.07 -12.70
N ASN A 42 -1.47 5.74 -13.25
CA ASN A 42 -2.12 4.46 -13.02
C ASN A 42 -1.31 3.29 -13.57
N GLU A 43 -0.67 3.45 -14.73
CA GLU A 43 0.13 2.42 -15.39
C GLU A 43 1.33 2.01 -14.53
N ILE A 44 1.97 2.99 -13.87
CA ILE A 44 3.08 2.75 -12.95
C ILE A 44 2.59 1.98 -11.71
N TYR A 45 1.46 2.41 -11.12
CA TYR A 45 0.85 1.67 -10.01
C TYR A 45 0.49 0.24 -10.41
N ASP A 46 -0.09 0.03 -11.59
CA ASP A 46 -0.51 -1.28 -12.08
C ASP A 46 0.70 -2.20 -12.32
N ALA A 47 1.78 -1.67 -12.89
CA ALA A 47 3.04 -2.37 -13.02
C ALA A 47 3.62 -2.77 -11.65
N TRP A 48 3.65 -1.84 -10.69
CA TRP A 48 4.04 -2.14 -9.30
C TRP A 48 3.13 -3.21 -8.68
N ARG A 49 1.81 -3.13 -8.88
CA ARG A 49 0.82 -4.02 -8.30
C ARG A 49 0.97 -5.47 -8.79
N ALA A 50 1.48 -5.66 -9.99
CA ALA A 50 1.79 -6.95 -10.61
C ALA A 50 3.24 -7.43 -10.36
N SER A 51 4.09 -6.61 -9.74
CA SER A 51 5.53 -6.88 -9.60
C SER A 51 5.85 -8.04 -8.64
N PRO A 52 6.95 -8.79 -8.91
CA PRO A 52 7.46 -9.79 -7.97
C PRO A 52 7.97 -9.15 -6.67
N GLU A 53 8.44 -7.91 -6.70
CA GLU A 53 8.85 -7.14 -5.53
C GLU A 53 7.68 -6.94 -4.57
N ARG A 54 6.50 -6.56 -5.09
CA ARG A 54 5.29 -6.46 -4.27
C ARG A 54 4.87 -7.84 -3.75
N ALA A 55 4.91 -8.87 -4.59
CA ALA A 55 4.55 -10.23 -4.17
C ALA A 55 5.39 -10.68 -2.98
N LYS A 56 6.71 -10.45 -3.04
CA LYS A 56 7.64 -10.71 -1.93
C LYS A 56 7.37 -9.83 -0.70
N ALA A 57 7.12 -8.53 -0.91
CA ALA A 57 6.90 -7.60 0.20
C ALA A 57 5.57 -7.85 0.94
N MET A 58 4.59 -8.47 0.26
CA MET A 58 3.27 -8.79 0.79
C MET A 58 3.10 -10.28 1.13
N ASP A 59 4.19 -11.06 1.12
CA ASP A 59 4.14 -12.48 1.50
C ASP A 59 3.65 -12.66 2.94
N GLY A 60 2.76 -13.62 3.16
CA GLY A 60 2.09 -13.84 4.45
C GLY A 60 1.05 -12.78 4.85
N ALA A 61 0.81 -11.73 4.05
CA ALA A 61 -0.13 -10.66 4.43
C ALA A 61 -1.58 -11.16 4.60
N ASN A 62 -2.00 -12.14 3.80
CA ASN A 62 -3.37 -12.67 3.82
C ASN A 62 -3.73 -13.31 5.17
N GLU A 63 -2.75 -13.76 5.95
CA GLU A 63 -2.97 -14.36 7.28
C GLU A 63 -3.21 -13.31 8.38
N LEU A 64 -2.88 -12.03 8.09
CA LEU A 64 -2.94 -10.95 9.07
C LEU A 64 -4.25 -10.17 9.03
N TRP A 65 -5.09 -10.38 8.01
CA TRP A 65 -6.31 -9.62 7.78
C TRP A 65 -7.53 -10.43 8.19
N SER A 66 -8.38 -9.85 9.04
CA SER A 66 -9.67 -10.45 9.43
C SER A 66 -10.71 -10.43 8.30
N LYS A 67 -10.49 -9.58 7.29
CA LYS A 67 -11.29 -9.47 6.06
C LYS A 67 -10.41 -8.97 4.90
N PRO A 68 -10.84 -9.12 3.63
CA PRO A 68 -10.12 -8.55 2.50
C PRO A 68 -9.88 -7.05 2.66
N ALA A 69 -8.72 -6.57 2.21
CA ALA A 69 -8.42 -5.15 2.19
C ALA A 69 -9.27 -4.43 1.15
N GLU A 70 -9.84 -3.29 1.53
CA GLU A 70 -10.59 -2.40 0.65
C GLU A 70 -9.62 -1.39 0.02
N SER A 71 -9.83 -1.05 -1.26
CA SER A 71 -8.99 -0.09 -1.99
C SER A 71 -9.81 0.72 -2.97
N GLU A 72 -9.52 2.01 -3.05
CA GLU A 72 -10.10 2.95 -4.02
C GLU A 72 -8.98 3.82 -4.61
N ARG A 73 -9.17 4.27 -5.86
CA ARG A 73 -8.24 5.20 -6.54
C ARG A 73 -8.91 6.57 -6.62
N PHE A 74 -8.14 7.61 -6.36
CA PHE A 74 -8.58 9.00 -6.42
C PHE A 74 -7.74 9.76 -7.44
N GLN A 75 -8.37 10.68 -8.16
CA GLN A 75 -7.68 11.69 -8.96
C GLN A 75 -7.30 12.85 -8.05
N MET A 76 -6.06 13.34 -8.12
CA MET A 76 -5.68 14.59 -7.45
C MET A 76 -6.51 15.74 -8.03
N ALA A 77 -7.12 16.53 -7.15
CA ALA A 77 -8.02 17.63 -7.53
C ALA A 77 -7.33 19.00 -7.54
N ASP A 78 -6.02 19.04 -7.26
CA ASP A 78 -5.21 20.26 -7.14
C ASP A 78 -4.22 20.39 -8.29
#